data_AF-X1NSR1-F1
#
_entry.id   AF-X1NSR1-F1
#
_cell.length_a   1.000
_cell.length_b   1.000
_cell.length_c   1.000
_cell.angle_alpha   90.00
_cell.angle_beta   90.00
_cell.angle_gamma   90.00
#
_symmetry.space_group_name_H-M   'P 1'
#
loop_
_entity.id
_entity.type
_entity.pdbx_description
1 polymer ?
#
loop_
_entity_poly.entity_id
_entity_poly.type
_entity_poly.pdbx_seq_one_letter_code
_entity_poly.pdbx_strand_id
1 'polypeptide(L)' 'MAKILVTGAGGFIGSHLTEYLVEKGHRVKAFVSYNSRNFWGWLEKSKYIDDIEIYSRDFKDHNS' A
#
# COMPACT_ATOMS: atom_id res chain seq x y z
N MET A 1 3.01 14.01 -12.78
CA MET A 1 3.35 12.86 -11.92
C MET A 1 3.20 13.29 -10.46
N ALA A 2 2.28 12.69 -9.70
CA ALA A 2 2.07 13.01 -8.28
C ALA A 2 2.70 11.95 -7.36
N LYS A 3 3.01 12.33 -6.12
CA LYS A 3 3.37 11.41 -5.04
C LYS A 3 2.13 11.21 -4.16
N ILE A 4 1.67 9.96 -4.03
CA ILE A 4 0.40 9.64 -3.39
C ILE A 4 0.63 8.63 -2.27
N LEU A 5 0.07 8.90 -1.09
CA LEU A 5 0.01 7.96 0.03
C LEU A 5 -1.39 7.36 0.07
N VAL A 6 -1.49 6.03 -0.01
CA VAL A 6 -2.76 5.31 0.10
C VAL A 6 -2.79 4.61 1.47
N THR A 7 -3.69 5.04 2.35
CA THR A 7 -3.93 4.38 3.65
C THR A 7 -4.93 3.25 3.50
N GLY A 8 -4.67 2.10 4.15
CA GLY A 8 -5.51 0.91 3.98
C GLY A 8 -5.30 0.23 2.63
N ALA A 9 -4.11 0.42 2.03
CA ALA A 9 -3.78 -0.08 0.70
C ALA A 9 -3.80 -1.61 0.59
N GLY A 10 -3.67 -2.34 1.71
CA GLY A 10 -3.77 -3.80 1.74
C GLY A 10 -5.20 -4.35 1.71
N GLY A 11 -6.22 -3.48 1.84
CA GLY A 11 -7.64 -3.87 1.78
C GLY A 11 -8.13 -4.05 0.35
N PHE A 12 -9.33 -4.63 0.19
CA PHE A 12 -9.89 -4.94 -1.14
C PHE A 12 -9.96 -3.72 -2.07
N ILE A 13 -10.51 -2.60 -1.61
CA ILE A 13 -10.62 -1.38 -2.43
C ILE A 13 -9.27 -0.67 -2.53
N GLY A 14 -8.52 -0.61 -1.43
CA GLY A 14 -7.25 0.09 -1.35
C GLY A 14 -6.20 -0.48 -2.29
N SER A 15 -6.18 -1.80 -2.50
CA SER A 15 -5.23 -2.45 -3.39
C SER A 15 -5.51 -2.08 -4.84
N HIS A 16 -6.76 -2.17 -5.29
CA HIS A 16 -7.15 -1.81 -6.65
C HIS A 16 -6.90 -0.32 -6.95
N LEU A 17 -7.16 0.56 -5.97
CA LEU A 17 -6.85 1.97 -6.10
C LEU A 17 -5.34 2.20 -6.24
N THR A 18 -4.54 1.51 -5.43
CA THR A 18 -3.07 1.59 -5.48
C THR A 18 -2.56 1.18 -6.87
N GLU A 19 -3.02 0.03 -7.37
CA GLU A 19 -2.67 -0.47 -8.70
C GLU A 19 -3.05 0.50 -9.82
N TYR A 20 -4.27 1.04 -9.75
CA TYR A 20 -4.76 2.01 -10.73
C TYR A 20 -3.90 3.28 -10.76
N LEU A 21 -3.50 3.79 -9.60
CA LEU A 21 -2.66 4.99 -9.50
C LEU A 21 -1.25 4.76 -10.05
N VAL A 22 -0.67 3.59 -9.82
CA VAL A 22 0.62 3.19 -10.42
C VAL A 22 0.48 3.06 -11.94
N GLU A 23 -0.58 2.44 -12.43
CA GLU A 23 -0.87 2.32 -13.87
C GLU A 23 -1.03 3.68 -14.55
N LYS A 24 -1.54 4.70 -13.82
CA LYS A 24 -1.59 6.09 -14.29
C LYS A 24 -0.25 6.82 -14.23
N GLY A 25 0.84 6.13 -13.88
CA GLY A 25 2.19 6.68 -13.82
C GLY A 25 2.43 7.59 -12.62
N HIS A 26 1.70 7.39 -11.51
CA HIS A 26 1.96 8.08 -10.26
C HIS A 26 2.93 7.29 -9.37
N ARG A 27 3.68 8.00 -8.52
CA ARG A 27 4.49 7.35 -7.49
C ARG A 27 3.60 7.09 -6.28
N VAL A 28 3.41 5.84 -5.93
CA VAL A 28 2.47 5.45 -4.88
C VAL A 28 3.22 4.83 -3.71
N LYS A 29 2.93 5.33 -2.51
CA LYS A 29 3.32 4.74 -1.25
C LYS A 29 2.09 4.09 -0.61
N ALA A 30 2.13 2.79 -0.41
CA ALA A 30 1.04 2.00 0.15
C ALA A 30 1.26 1.82 1.66
N PHE A 31 0.40 2.43 2.47
CA PHE A 31 0.37 2.20 3.91
C PHE A 31 -0.53 1.01 4.22
N VAL A 32 0.08 -0.06 4.69
CA VAL A 32 -0.60 -1.31 5.06
C VAL A 32 -0.56 -1.50 6.58
N SER A 33 -1.66 -1.98 7.15
CA SER A 33 -1.67 -2.31 8.59
C SER A 33 -0.71 -3.46 8.84
N TYR A 34 0.22 -3.26 9.76
CA TYR A 34 1.04 -4.37 10.24
C TYR A 34 0.14 -5.46 10.85
N ASN A 35 0.51 -6.71 10.62
CA ASN A 35 -0.07 -7.89 11.24
C ASN A 35 1.06 -8.89 11.54
N SER A 36 0.83 -9.82 12.48
CA SER A 36 1.82 -10.81 12.90
C SER A 36 2.27 -11.78 11.81
N ARG A 37 1.58 -11.82 10.67
CA ARG A 37 1.93 -12.63 9.50
C ARG A 37 2.78 -11.86 8.47
N ASN A 38 3.07 -10.59 8.75
CA ASN A 38 3.75 -9.66 7.84
C ASN A 38 3.12 -9.60 6.44
N PHE A 39 1.80 -9.81 6.35
CA PHE A 39 1.09 -9.93 5.09
C PHE A 39 0.61 -8.56 4.60
N TRP A 40 0.89 -8.18 3.35
CA TRP A 40 0.46 -6.89 2.80
C TRP A 40 -0.98 -6.88 2.24
N GLY A 41 -1.74 -7.95 2.50
CA GLY A 41 -3.12 -8.06 2.06
C GLY A 41 -3.21 -8.41 0.58
N TRP A 42 -4.13 -7.76 -0.13
CA TRP A 42 -4.35 -7.99 -1.56
C TRP A 42 -3.17 -7.56 -2.44
N LEU A 43 -2.28 -6.69 -1.92
CA LEU A 43 -1.12 -6.21 -2.67
C LEU A 43 -0.03 -7.26 -2.88
N GLU A 44 0.04 -8.33 -2.07
CA GLU A 44 1.05 -9.41 -2.21
C GLU A 44 1.06 -10.06 -3.59
N LYS A 45 -0.09 -10.09 -4.26
CA LYS A 45 -0.26 -10.67 -5.60
C LYS A 45 -0.33 -9.61 -6.70
N SER A 46 -0.07 -8.36 -6.36
CA SER A 46 -0.13 -7.25 -7.32
C SER A 46 0.96 -7.37 -8.37
N LYS A 47 0.61 -7.15 -9.63
CA LYS A 47 1.56 -7.03 -10.74
C LYS A 47 2.46 -5.78 -10.63
N TYR A 48 2.08 -4.82 -9.79
CA TYR A 48 2.77 -3.54 -9.62
C TYR A 48 3.56 -3.48 -8.31
N ILE A 49 3.77 -4.61 -7.63
CA ILE A 49 4.41 -4.64 -6.32
C ILE A 49 5.78 -3.94 -6.31
N ASP A 50 6.58 -4.11 -7.36
CA ASP A 50 7.91 -3.53 -7.49
C ASP A 50 7.89 -2.01 -7.72
N ASP A 51 6.76 -1.48 -8.21
CA ASP A 51 6.53 -0.05 -8.46
C ASP A 51 5.87 0.65 -7.26
N ILE A 52 5.47 -0.10 -6.23
CA ILE A 52 4.78 0.40 -5.04
C ILE A 52 5.76 0.44 -3.86
N GLU A 53 5.90 1.61 -3.23
CA GLU A 53 6.63 1.69 -1.96
C GLU A 53 5.71 1.23 -0.82
N ILE A 54 5.94 0.03 -0.28
CA ILE A 54 5.13 -0.50 0.83
C ILE A 54 5.69 -0.03 2.17
N TYR A 55 4.81 0.58 2.97
CA TYR A 55 5.08 0.95 4.35
C TYR A 55 4.09 0.23 5.27
N SER A 56 4.61 -0.74 6.04
CA SER A 56 3.83 -1.52 6.99
C SER A 56 4.10 -1.02 8.41
N ARG A 57 3.04 -0.58 9.12
CA ARG A 57 3.15 -0.16 10.53
C ARG A 57 1.85 -0.46 11.26
N ASP A 58 1.95 -0.70 12.58
CA ASP A 58 0.77 -0.82 13.41
C ASP A 58 0.16 0.57 13.62
N PHE A 59 -1.12 0.73 13.29
CA PHE A 59 -1.86 1.98 13.51
C PHE A 59 -1.92 2.38 14.99
N LYS A 60 -1.77 1.41 15.90
CA LYS A 60 -1.79 1.64 17.35
C LYS A 60 -0.47 2.16 17.89
N ASP A 61 0.61 2.12 17.11
CA ASP A 61 1.93 2.51 17.56
C ASP A 61 2.09 4.03 17.43
N HIS A 62 1.69 4.73 18.50
CA HIS A 62 1.62 6.19 18.58
C HIS A 62 2.97 6.83 18.94
N ASN A 63 4.09 6.29 18.48
CA ASN A 63 5.41 6.89 18.69
C ASN A 63 5.98 7.40 17.36
N SER A 64 6.13 8.72 17.31
CA SER A 64 6.64 9.52 16.19
C SER A 64 8.10 9.23 15.87
#